data_AF-J9FGH1-F1
#
_entry.id   AF-J9FGH1-F1
#
_cell.length_a   1.000
_cell.length_b   1.000
_cell.length_c   1.000
_cell.angle_alpha   90.00
_cell.angle_beta   90.00
_cell.angle_gamma   90.00
#
_symmetry.space_group_name_H-M   'P 1'
#
loop_
_entity.id
_entity.type
_entity.pdbx_description
1 polymer ?
#
loop_
_entity_poly.entity_id
_entity_poly.type
_entity_poly.pdbx_seq_one_letter_code
_entity_poly.pdbx_strand_id
1 'polypeptide(L)'
;MKSVQTTFLPSLTTSSISAVRPTSVSLIQIGNIKRLTDKQMLIVGTITLINDQGYRILVDTGSAADTESLLQGLSKEMISMNEIAVIVITSGDPSHTGNLNLFPLKPTLFHTMEYVEQHATISELKDRPYRKLTENVEVWKTPGSTQQSLSVLVYNVEGYGTMAVVGDLIPTEDYVFNRTNSNVDLDKSVWDSLIRRQNSNLIVCLADWIIPGHGQPFRVLPLYRQRAGCTRLLAQRKKFGKM
;
A
#
# COMPACT_ATOMS: atom_id res chain seq x y z
N MET A 1 30.38 23.34 -63.98
CA MET A 1 31.05 23.07 -62.69
C MET A 1 30.81 24.23 -61.74
N LYS A 2 29.90 24.09 -60.78
CA LYS A 2 29.90 24.76 -59.45
C LYS A 2 29.00 23.91 -58.56
N SER A 3 29.60 23.12 -57.67
CA SER A 3 28.89 22.24 -56.74
C SER A 3 28.36 23.05 -55.57
N VAL A 4 27.09 22.87 -55.24
CA VAL A 4 26.46 23.39 -54.02
C VAL A 4 26.93 22.53 -52.84
N GLN A 5 27.68 23.10 -51.90
CA GLN A 5 28.01 22.46 -50.63
C GLN A 5 26.94 22.84 -49.60
N THR A 6 26.07 21.89 -49.29
CA THR A 6 25.11 21.99 -48.20
C THR A 6 25.83 21.70 -46.88
N THR A 7 25.95 22.71 -46.02
CA THR A 7 26.52 22.57 -44.67
C THR A 7 25.47 21.97 -43.74
N PHE A 8 25.69 20.71 -43.33
CA PHE A 8 24.92 20.09 -42.24
C PHE A 8 25.51 20.54 -40.91
N LEU A 9 24.71 21.27 -40.12
CA LEU A 9 24.96 21.48 -38.70
C LEU A 9 24.50 20.23 -37.94
N PRO A 10 25.31 19.65 -37.03
CA PRO A 10 24.84 18.58 -36.18
C PRO A 10 23.85 19.15 -35.17
N SER A 11 22.64 18.57 -35.12
CA SER A 11 21.69 18.83 -34.04
C SER A 11 22.29 18.31 -32.73
N LEU A 12 22.51 19.23 -31.80
CA LEU A 12 22.77 18.90 -30.41
C LEU A 12 21.53 18.20 -29.86
N THR A 13 21.60 16.87 -29.76
CA THR A 13 20.66 16.10 -28.94
C THR A 13 20.93 16.47 -27.49
N THR A 14 20.09 17.35 -26.94
CA THR A 14 19.96 17.48 -25.49
C THR A 14 19.50 16.14 -24.96
N SER A 15 20.42 15.37 -24.38
CA SER A 15 20.11 14.25 -23.51
C SER A 15 19.23 14.79 -22.39
N SER A 16 17.93 14.50 -22.46
CA SER A 16 17.03 14.74 -21.35
C SER A 16 17.51 13.90 -20.19
N ILE A 17 18.18 14.55 -19.23
CA ILE A 17 18.36 14.01 -17.91
C ILE A 17 16.95 13.64 -17.44
N SER A 18 16.66 12.34 -17.35
CA SER A 18 15.39 11.85 -16.82
C SER A 18 15.20 12.52 -15.47
N ALA A 19 14.25 13.44 -15.38
CA ALA A 19 13.94 14.11 -14.13
C ALA A 19 13.51 13.02 -13.15
N VAL A 20 14.35 12.76 -12.13
CA VAL A 20 14.05 11.79 -11.08
C VAL A 20 12.74 12.23 -10.45
N ARG A 21 11.68 11.46 -10.69
CA ARG A 21 10.36 11.75 -10.12
C ARG A 21 10.38 11.29 -8.65
N PRO A 22 10.04 12.16 -7.70
CA PRO A 22 10.03 11.78 -6.29
C PRO A 22 9.00 10.68 -6.05
N THR A 23 9.24 9.87 -5.02
CA THR A 23 8.28 8.88 -4.55
C THR A 23 7.04 9.59 -4.03
N SER A 24 5.86 9.23 -4.55
CA SER A 24 4.58 9.85 -4.18
C SER A 24 3.54 8.80 -3.86
N VAL A 25 2.58 9.18 -3.00
CA VAL A 25 1.45 8.35 -2.59
C VAL A 25 0.18 9.18 -2.74
N SER A 26 -0.76 8.69 -3.55
CA SER A 26 -2.06 9.31 -3.82
C SER A 26 -3.19 8.40 -3.36
N LEU A 27 -4.21 8.97 -2.71
CA LEU A 27 -5.43 8.24 -2.35
C LEU A 27 -6.42 8.33 -3.51
N ILE A 28 -6.65 7.20 -4.17
CA ILE A 28 -7.67 7.09 -5.20
C ILE A 28 -9.06 7.07 -4.57
N GLN A 29 -9.19 6.35 -3.44
CA GLN A 29 -10.39 6.29 -2.62
C GLN A 29 -10.00 6.25 -1.16
N ILE A 30 -10.66 7.06 -0.33
CA ILE A 30 -10.50 7.01 1.12
C ILE A 30 -11.56 6.07 1.68
N GLY A 31 -11.13 5.08 2.47
CA GLY A 31 -12.03 4.11 3.07
C GLY A 31 -12.90 4.70 4.17
N ASN A 32 -13.93 3.95 4.54
CA ASN A 32 -14.87 4.31 5.59
C ASN A 32 -15.52 3.07 6.19
N ILE A 33 -15.69 3.05 7.51
CA ILE A 33 -16.48 2.04 8.20
C ILE A 33 -17.49 2.74 9.11
N LYS A 34 -18.77 2.42 8.95
CA LYS A 34 -19.86 3.03 9.72
C LYS A 34 -20.96 2.02 9.98
N ARG A 35 -21.33 1.83 11.25
CA ARG A 35 -22.52 1.08 11.63
C ARG A 35 -23.77 1.87 11.22
N LEU A 36 -24.59 1.27 10.37
CA LEU A 36 -25.85 1.86 9.89
C LEU A 36 -27.02 1.41 10.76
N THR A 37 -27.04 0.13 11.13
CA THR A 37 -28.00 -0.51 12.05
C THR A 37 -27.29 -1.58 12.88
N ASP A 38 -28.03 -2.37 13.66
CA ASP A 38 -27.45 -3.49 14.42
C ASP A 38 -26.94 -4.65 13.55
N LYS A 39 -27.38 -4.72 12.28
CA LYS A 39 -27.04 -5.82 11.35
C LYS A 39 -26.40 -5.34 10.05
N GLN A 40 -26.21 -4.03 9.88
CA GLN A 40 -25.68 -3.45 8.65
C GLN A 40 -24.58 -2.47 8.93
N MET A 41 -23.52 -2.57 8.13
CA MET A 41 -22.38 -1.67 8.15
C MET A 41 -22.11 -1.20 6.73
N LEU A 42 -21.77 0.09 6.61
CA LEU A 42 -21.07 0.59 5.44
C LEU A 42 -19.60 0.21 5.61
N ILE A 43 -19.03 -0.44 4.61
CA ILE A 43 -17.61 -0.80 4.54
C ILE A 43 -17.12 -0.35 3.16
N VAL A 44 -16.15 0.55 3.17
CA VAL A 44 -15.50 1.09 1.96
C VAL A 44 -14.00 0.92 2.17
N GLY A 45 -13.35 0.16 1.28
CA GLY A 45 -11.90 -0.04 1.31
C GLY A 45 -11.16 1.18 0.77
N THR A 46 -10.00 1.47 1.34
CA THR A 46 -9.08 2.48 0.82
C THR A 46 -8.37 1.95 -0.42
N ILE A 47 -8.23 2.78 -1.46
CA ILE A 47 -7.45 2.47 -2.66
C ILE A 47 -6.31 3.46 -2.73
N THR A 48 -5.07 2.96 -2.77
CA THR A 48 -3.87 3.80 -2.79
C THR A 48 -3.06 3.56 -4.05
N LEU A 49 -2.62 4.63 -4.68
CA LEU A 49 -1.64 4.60 -5.75
C LEU A 49 -0.30 5.08 -5.23
N ILE A 50 0.74 4.27 -5.44
CA ILE A 50 2.12 4.63 -5.13
C ILE A 50 2.86 4.77 -6.46
N ASN A 51 3.63 5.84 -6.62
CA ASN A 51 4.52 6.04 -7.76
C ASN A 51 5.95 6.23 -7.24
N ASP A 52 6.84 5.30 -7.57
CA ASP A 52 8.26 5.41 -7.27
C ASP A 52 9.05 5.45 -8.58
N GLN A 53 9.52 6.65 -8.96
CA GLN A 53 10.30 6.87 -10.17
C GLN A 53 9.65 6.32 -11.46
N GLY A 54 8.32 6.33 -11.54
CA GLY A 54 7.55 5.81 -12.67
C GLY A 54 7.09 4.36 -12.52
N TYR A 55 7.58 3.63 -11.51
CA TYR A 55 7.05 2.32 -11.14
C TYR A 55 5.78 2.50 -10.31
N ARG A 56 4.62 2.20 -10.91
CA ARG A 56 3.30 2.48 -10.31
C ARG A 56 2.70 1.24 -9.68
N ILE A 57 2.38 1.33 -8.40
CA ILE A 57 1.87 0.23 -7.58
C ILE A 57 0.47 0.63 -7.11
N LEU A 58 -0.52 -0.18 -7.45
CA LEU A 58 -1.87 -0.01 -6.93
C LEU A 58 -2.04 -0.91 -5.71
N VAL A 59 -2.43 -0.36 -4.57
CA VAL A 59 -2.70 -1.10 -3.34
C VAL A 59 -4.20 -1.13 -3.12
N ASP A 60 -4.74 -2.35 -3.14
CA ASP A 60 -6.17 -2.67 -3.17
C ASP A 60 -6.92 -2.06 -4.36
N THR A 61 -8.17 -2.48 -4.55
CA THR A 61 -9.01 -2.12 -5.70
C THR A 61 -10.45 -1.77 -5.32
N GLY A 62 -10.74 -1.62 -4.02
CA GLY A 62 -12.08 -1.32 -3.52
C GLY A 62 -13.05 -2.49 -3.70
N SER A 63 -14.33 -2.22 -3.48
CA SER A 63 -15.43 -3.16 -3.76
C SER A 63 -15.86 -3.10 -5.22
N ALA A 64 -16.64 -4.09 -5.68
CA ALA A 64 -17.21 -4.07 -7.02
C ALA A 64 -18.15 -2.88 -7.27
N ALA A 65 -18.65 -2.22 -6.21
CA ALA A 65 -19.44 -0.99 -6.32
C ALA A 65 -18.57 0.27 -6.57
N ASP A 66 -17.26 0.17 -6.34
CA ASP A 66 -16.32 1.30 -6.40
C ASP A 66 -15.64 1.48 -7.77
N THR A 67 -16.10 0.75 -8.80
CA THR A 67 -15.52 0.80 -10.16
C THR A 67 -15.39 2.23 -10.68
N GLU A 68 -16.45 3.04 -10.54
CA GLU A 68 -16.44 4.42 -11.03
C GLU A 68 -15.46 5.29 -10.23
N SER A 69 -15.43 5.17 -8.90
CA SER A 69 -14.49 5.89 -8.04
C SER A 69 -13.03 5.58 -8.41
N LEU A 70 -12.71 4.29 -8.62
CA LEU A 70 -11.38 3.84 -9.04
C LEU A 70 -10.99 4.45 -10.40
N LEU A 71 -11.86 4.35 -11.41
CA LEU A 71 -11.59 4.88 -12.75
C LEU A 71 -11.43 6.39 -12.76
N GLN A 72 -12.30 7.12 -12.04
CA GLN A 72 -12.22 8.56 -11.92
C GLN A 72 -10.96 9.00 -11.17
N GLY A 73 -10.58 8.31 -10.08
CA GLY A 73 -9.37 8.63 -9.33
C GLY A 73 -8.10 8.43 -10.16
N LEU A 74 -7.99 7.31 -10.89
CA LEU A 74 -6.86 7.10 -11.82
C LEU A 74 -6.81 8.16 -12.92
N SER A 75 -7.97 8.57 -13.45
CA SER A 75 -8.07 9.64 -14.45
C SER A 75 -7.61 10.99 -13.91
N LYS A 76 -7.93 11.34 -12.64
CA LYS A 76 -7.45 12.57 -11.97
C LYS A 76 -5.93 12.59 -11.82
N GLU A 77 -5.33 11.43 -11.58
CA GLU A 77 -3.87 11.28 -11.55
C GLU A 77 -3.25 11.26 -12.97
N MET A 78 -4.07 11.30 -14.03
CA MET A 78 -3.69 11.15 -15.44
C MET A 78 -2.96 9.83 -15.72
N ILE A 79 -3.44 8.76 -15.09
CA ILE A 79 -2.83 7.43 -15.15
C ILE A 79 -3.78 6.45 -15.84
N SER A 80 -3.28 5.82 -16.90
CA SER A 80 -3.96 4.68 -17.52
C SER A 80 -3.74 3.41 -16.71
N MET A 81 -4.74 2.52 -16.70
CA MET A 81 -4.63 1.19 -16.09
C MET A 81 -3.43 0.39 -16.64
N ASN A 82 -3.05 0.62 -17.90
CA ASN A 82 -1.90 -0.03 -18.53
C ASN A 82 -0.56 0.41 -17.96
N GLU A 83 -0.49 1.54 -17.25
CA GLU A 83 0.73 2.04 -16.64
C GLU A 83 0.93 1.53 -15.20
N ILE A 84 -0.07 0.85 -14.62
CA ILE A 84 0.10 0.13 -13.36
C ILE A 84 1.07 -1.04 -13.58
N ALA A 85 2.14 -1.10 -12.79
CA ALA A 85 3.16 -2.15 -12.90
C ALA A 85 2.77 -3.40 -12.12
N VAL A 86 2.19 -3.25 -10.93
CA VAL A 86 1.79 -4.33 -10.03
C VAL A 86 0.65 -3.88 -9.13
N ILE A 87 -0.22 -4.83 -8.77
CA ILE A 87 -1.27 -4.66 -7.78
C ILE A 87 -0.88 -5.42 -6.52
N VAL A 88 -1.01 -4.79 -5.35
CA VAL A 88 -0.82 -5.44 -4.05
C VAL A 88 -2.18 -5.50 -3.35
N ILE A 89 -2.63 -6.69 -3.01
CA ILE A 89 -3.87 -6.90 -2.25
C ILE A 89 -3.53 -7.12 -0.79
N THR A 90 -4.03 -6.24 0.08
CA THR A 90 -3.76 -6.25 1.52
C THR A 90 -4.60 -7.29 2.25
N SER A 91 -5.84 -7.53 1.81
CA SER A 91 -6.74 -8.55 2.37
C SER A 91 -7.62 -9.16 1.27
N GLY A 92 -8.06 -10.40 1.46
CA GLY A 92 -8.97 -11.09 0.53
C GLY A 92 -10.44 -10.68 0.69
N ASP A 93 -10.72 -9.59 1.43
CA ASP A 93 -12.08 -9.12 1.66
C ASP A 93 -12.66 -8.50 0.36
N PRO A 94 -13.98 -8.66 0.09
CA PRO A 94 -14.61 -8.09 -1.09
C PRO A 94 -14.47 -6.56 -1.21
N SER A 95 -14.28 -5.83 -0.11
CA SER A 95 -14.08 -4.39 -0.12
C SER A 95 -12.67 -3.94 -0.57
N HIS A 96 -11.74 -4.88 -0.80
CA HIS A 96 -10.38 -4.62 -1.27
C HIS A 96 -10.08 -5.20 -2.65
N THR A 97 -10.86 -6.18 -3.12
CA THR A 97 -10.54 -7.02 -4.30
C THR A 97 -11.51 -6.89 -5.47
N GLY A 98 -12.55 -6.06 -5.34
CA GLY A 98 -13.71 -6.06 -6.21
C GLY A 98 -13.49 -5.61 -7.65
N ASN A 99 -12.38 -4.92 -7.96
CA ASN A 99 -12.09 -4.44 -9.31
C ASN A 99 -10.84 -5.07 -9.95
N LEU A 100 -10.39 -6.23 -9.46
CA LEU A 100 -9.29 -6.98 -10.09
C LEU A 100 -9.56 -7.33 -11.56
N ASN A 101 -10.84 -7.46 -11.95
CA ASN A 101 -11.25 -7.70 -13.34
C ASN A 101 -10.85 -6.57 -14.31
N LEU A 102 -10.55 -5.36 -13.82
CA LEU A 102 -10.07 -4.25 -14.66
C LEU A 102 -8.59 -4.39 -15.04
N PHE A 103 -7.85 -5.28 -14.38
CA PHE A 103 -6.40 -5.44 -14.55
C PHE A 103 -5.98 -6.88 -14.90
N PRO A 104 -6.61 -7.51 -15.92
CA PRO A 104 -6.46 -8.96 -16.17
C PRO A 104 -5.04 -9.40 -16.52
N LEU A 105 -4.21 -8.47 -17.02
CA LEU A 105 -2.82 -8.75 -17.45
C LEU A 105 -1.78 -8.22 -16.45
N LYS A 106 -2.19 -7.66 -15.32
CA LYS A 106 -1.26 -7.07 -14.35
C LYS A 106 -0.86 -8.09 -13.28
N PRO A 107 0.43 -8.16 -12.91
CA PRO A 107 0.86 -8.91 -11.75
C PRO A 107 0.11 -8.48 -10.50
N THR A 108 -0.48 -9.44 -9.81
CA THR A 108 -1.21 -9.23 -8.55
C THR A 108 -0.52 -10.00 -7.44
N LEU A 109 0.10 -9.29 -6.51
CA LEU A 109 0.72 -9.84 -5.32
C LEU A 109 -0.32 -9.97 -4.21
N PHE A 110 -0.58 -11.21 -3.79
CA PHE A 110 -1.44 -11.51 -2.64
C PHE A 110 -0.77 -12.58 -1.77
N HIS A 111 -0.61 -12.25 -0.49
CA HIS A 111 0.10 -13.07 0.48
C HIS A 111 1.51 -13.49 0.00
N THR A 112 1.73 -14.79 -0.24
CA THR A 112 3.03 -15.34 -0.65
C THR A 112 3.08 -15.59 -2.16
N MET A 113 2.03 -15.29 -2.90
CA MET A 113 1.91 -15.61 -4.32
C MET A 113 1.75 -14.35 -5.17
N GLU A 114 2.31 -14.39 -6.37
CA GLU A 114 2.08 -13.41 -7.42
C GLU A 114 1.30 -14.08 -8.56
N TYR A 115 0.19 -13.49 -8.95
CA TYR A 115 -0.71 -13.99 -9.99
C TYR A 115 -0.59 -13.15 -11.25
N VAL A 116 -0.46 -13.80 -12.39
CA VAL A 116 -0.57 -13.18 -13.72
C VAL A 116 -1.46 -14.09 -14.55
N GLU A 117 -2.60 -13.57 -14.98
CA GLU A 117 -3.64 -14.35 -15.65
C GLU A 117 -4.03 -15.59 -14.80
N GLN A 118 -3.79 -16.80 -15.32
CA GLN A 118 -4.07 -18.08 -14.63
C GLN A 118 -2.82 -18.70 -13.99
N HIS A 119 -1.68 -18.03 -14.05
CA HIS A 119 -0.42 -18.52 -13.51
C HIS A 119 -0.16 -17.91 -12.14
N ALA A 120 0.33 -18.72 -11.21
CA ALA A 120 0.68 -18.29 -9.86
C ALA A 120 2.13 -18.68 -9.55
N THR A 121 2.93 -17.70 -9.14
CA THR A 121 4.34 -17.87 -8.78
C THR A 121 4.52 -17.63 -7.29
N ILE A 122 5.31 -18.48 -6.63
CA ILE A 122 5.70 -18.27 -5.23
C ILE A 122 6.67 -17.08 -5.17
N SER A 123 6.33 -16.06 -4.39
CA SER A 123 7.16 -14.89 -4.19
C SER A 123 8.15 -15.06 -3.03
N GLU A 124 9.11 -14.13 -2.92
CA GLU A 124 10.06 -14.04 -1.81
C GLU A 124 9.38 -13.97 -0.43
N LEU A 125 8.11 -13.52 -0.37
CA LEU A 125 7.35 -13.45 0.87
C LEU A 125 7.09 -14.83 1.48
N LYS A 126 7.27 -15.94 0.76
CA LYS A 126 7.21 -17.28 1.36
C LYS A 126 8.25 -17.42 2.48
N ASP A 127 9.50 -17.09 2.16
CA ASP A 127 10.65 -17.36 3.04
C ASP A 127 11.10 -16.11 3.81
N ARG A 128 10.68 -14.91 3.38
CA ARG A 128 11.06 -13.63 3.98
C ARG A 128 9.87 -12.91 4.60
N PRO A 129 10.10 -12.09 5.65
CA PRO A 129 9.03 -11.27 6.24
C PRO A 129 8.56 -10.14 5.31
N TYR A 130 9.41 -9.71 4.37
CA TYR A 130 9.11 -8.66 3.40
C TYR A 130 9.76 -8.93 2.05
N ARG A 131 9.24 -8.25 1.01
CA ARG A 131 9.74 -8.22 -0.36
C ARG A 131 9.89 -6.75 -0.79
N LYS A 132 11.01 -6.41 -1.42
CA LYS A 132 11.20 -5.10 -2.06
C LYS A 132 10.58 -5.12 -3.44
N LEU A 133 9.68 -4.17 -3.73
CA LEU A 133 9.20 -3.93 -5.09
C LEU A 133 10.08 -2.92 -5.82
N THR A 134 10.58 -1.93 -5.08
CA THR A 134 11.55 -0.93 -5.55
C THR A 134 12.54 -0.60 -4.43
N GLU A 135 13.41 0.40 -4.64
CA GLU A 135 14.29 0.91 -3.59
C GLU A 135 13.50 1.52 -2.42
N ASN A 136 12.39 2.21 -2.71
CA ASN A 136 11.58 2.92 -1.73
C ASN A 136 10.31 2.18 -1.33
N VAL A 137 9.97 1.03 -1.91
CA VAL A 137 8.71 0.31 -1.62
C VAL A 137 8.95 -1.13 -1.18
N GLU A 138 8.46 -1.47 0.01
CA GLU A 138 8.48 -2.81 0.59
C GLU A 138 7.08 -3.32 0.90
N VAL A 139 6.80 -4.57 0.56
CA VAL A 139 5.59 -5.28 0.96
C VAL A 139 5.93 -6.23 2.10
N TRP A 140 5.16 -6.17 3.18
CA TRP A 140 5.39 -6.88 4.44
C TRP A 140 4.24 -7.84 4.73
N LYS A 141 4.57 -9.06 5.17
CA LYS A 141 3.57 -9.95 5.77
C LYS A 141 3.14 -9.39 7.12
N THR A 142 1.86 -9.05 7.23
CA THR A 142 1.27 -8.52 8.46
C THR A 142 -0.02 -9.26 8.79
N PRO A 143 0.05 -10.59 9.06
CA PRO A 143 -1.12 -11.36 9.44
C PRO A 143 -1.82 -10.75 10.65
N GLY A 144 -3.12 -10.95 10.77
CA GLY A 144 -3.88 -10.43 11.89
C GLY A 144 -5.36 -10.35 11.58
N SER A 145 -5.75 -9.42 10.71
CA SER A 145 -7.13 -9.36 10.20
C SER A 145 -7.46 -10.65 9.45
N THR A 146 -6.62 -11.03 8.49
CA THR A 146 -6.58 -12.37 7.91
C THR A 146 -5.18 -12.97 8.08
N GLN A 147 -5.05 -14.28 7.86
CA GLN A 147 -3.74 -14.92 7.83
C GLN A 147 -2.88 -14.43 6.65
N GLN A 148 -3.54 -14.00 5.58
CA GLN A 148 -2.93 -13.57 4.32
C GLN A 148 -2.53 -12.09 4.30
N SER A 149 -2.89 -11.31 5.34
CA SER A 149 -2.78 -9.86 5.33
C SER A 149 -1.38 -9.33 5.00
N LEU A 150 -1.32 -8.30 4.16
CA LEU A 150 -0.11 -7.58 3.77
C LEU A 150 -0.20 -6.09 4.15
N SER A 151 0.96 -5.44 4.30
CA SER A 151 1.12 -3.99 4.39
C SER A 151 2.20 -3.51 3.44
N VAL A 152 2.11 -2.28 2.97
CA VAL A 152 3.09 -1.66 2.06
C VAL A 152 3.75 -0.48 2.76
N LEU A 153 5.07 -0.54 2.96
CA LEU A 153 5.89 0.56 3.46
C LEU A 153 6.49 1.31 2.28
N VAL A 154 6.31 2.63 2.28
CA VAL A 154 6.80 3.55 1.26
C VAL A 154 7.73 4.55 1.94
N TYR A 155 9.01 4.50 1.59
CA TYR A 155 10.05 5.35 2.14
C TYR A 155 10.22 6.62 1.31
N ASN A 156 10.84 7.64 1.92
CA ASN A 156 11.26 8.87 1.25
C ASN A 156 10.12 9.60 0.51
N VAL A 157 8.89 9.53 1.03
CA VAL A 157 7.76 10.29 0.49
C VAL A 157 7.92 11.76 0.87
N GLU A 158 7.99 12.63 -0.14
CA GLU A 158 8.24 14.06 0.05
C GLU A 158 7.22 14.69 1.01
N GLY A 159 7.71 15.31 2.09
CA GLY A 159 6.87 15.93 3.13
C GLY A 159 6.25 14.96 4.15
N TYR A 160 6.24 13.66 3.89
CA TYR A 160 5.63 12.64 4.76
C TYR A 160 6.63 11.69 5.43
N GLY A 161 7.84 11.53 4.90
CA GLY A 161 8.81 10.58 5.41
C GLY A 161 8.44 9.14 5.02
N THR A 162 8.20 8.27 6.01
CA THR A 162 7.75 6.89 5.74
C THR A 162 6.23 6.77 5.89
N MET A 163 5.54 6.34 4.83
CA MET A 163 4.12 6.04 4.85
C MET A 163 3.89 4.53 4.85
N ALA A 164 2.85 4.05 5.53
CA ALA A 164 2.43 2.65 5.49
C ALA A 164 0.96 2.51 5.06
N VAL A 165 0.70 1.77 3.99
CA VAL A 165 -0.65 1.36 3.56
C VAL A 165 -0.92 -0.04 4.14
N VAL A 166 -1.92 -0.17 5.00
CA VAL A 166 -1.97 -1.34 5.91
C VAL A 166 -3.24 -2.19 5.82
N GLY A 167 -4.20 -1.79 4.97
CA GLY A 167 -5.50 -2.47 4.90
C GLY A 167 -6.13 -2.65 6.29
N ASP A 168 -6.72 -3.81 6.52
CA ASP A 168 -7.43 -4.10 7.78
C ASP A 168 -6.52 -4.48 8.96
N LEU A 169 -5.20 -4.44 8.79
CA LEU A 169 -4.29 -4.52 9.94
C LEU A 169 -4.63 -3.41 10.93
N ILE A 170 -4.87 -2.20 10.40
CA ILE A 170 -5.38 -1.04 11.14
C ILE A 170 -6.57 -0.50 10.33
N PRO A 171 -7.82 -0.86 10.69
CA PRO A 171 -9.00 -0.44 9.93
C PRO A 171 -9.24 1.07 10.04
N THR A 172 -8.97 1.68 11.20
CA THR A 172 -9.09 3.12 11.45
C THR A 172 -8.05 3.58 12.49
N GLU A 173 -7.82 4.89 12.62
CA GLU A 173 -6.94 5.44 13.67
C GLU A 173 -7.41 5.08 15.09
N ASP A 174 -8.73 4.95 15.29
CA ASP A 174 -9.33 4.61 16.58
C ASP A 174 -8.79 3.30 17.17
N TYR A 175 -8.49 2.33 16.29
CA TYR A 175 -7.87 1.06 16.68
C TYR A 175 -6.53 1.26 17.41
N VAL A 176 -5.71 2.21 16.95
CA VAL A 176 -4.42 2.54 17.57
C VAL A 176 -4.62 3.42 18.81
N PHE A 177 -5.60 4.33 18.77
CA PHE A 177 -5.86 5.29 19.84
C PHE A 177 -6.52 4.67 21.07
N ASN A 178 -7.56 3.86 20.94
CA ASN A 178 -8.35 3.42 22.08
C ASN A 178 -7.84 2.14 22.76
N ARG A 179 -7.02 1.32 22.10
CA ARG A 179 -6.30 0.14 22.64
C ARG A 179 -7.08 -0.91 23.42
N THR A 180 -8.37 -0.72 23.64
CA THR A 180 -9.27 -1.68 24.24
C THR A 180 -9.63 -2.69 23.16
N ASN A 181 -9.89 -3.95 23.52
CA ASN A 181 -11.24 -4.56 23.46
C ASN A 181 -12.38 -3.56 23.25
N SER A 182 -12.23 -2.65 22.29
CA SER A 182 -13.25 -1.72 21.93
C SER A 182 -14.37 -2.60 21.40
N ASN A 183 -15.59 -2.26 21.75
CA ASN A 183 -16.76 -2.74 21.03
C ASN A 183 -16.76 -2.28 19.54
N VAL A 184 -15.59 -1.90 19.01
CA VAL A 184 -15.22 -1.61 17.61
C VAL A 184 -14.38 -2.75 17.01
N ASP A 185 -14.13 -3.85 17.74
CA ASP A 185 -14.26 -5.17 17.09
C ASP A 185 -15.75 -5.36 16.76
N LEU A 186 -16.24 -4.55 15.83
CA LEU A 186 -17.45 -4.81 15.04
C LEU A 186 -17.34 -6.16 14.32
N ASP A 187 -16.14 -6.73 14.33
CA ASP A 187 -15.67 -7.77 13.48
C ASP A 187 -15.27 -9.00 14.29
N LYS A 188 -16.22 -9.91 14.49
CA LYS A 188 -15.95 -11.27 14.99
C LYS A 188 -15.15 -12.11 13.97
N SER A 189 -14.77 -11.56 12.81
CA SER A 189 -14.07 -12.28 11.75
C SER A 189 -12.55 -12.11 11.75
N VAL A 190 -11.99 -11.29 12.65
CA VAL A 190 -10.54 -11.13 12.81
C VAL A 190 -9.89 -12.48 13.12
N TRP A 191 -8.94 -12.89 12.28
CA TRP A 191 -8.27 -14.19 12.40
C TRP A 191 -7.49 -14.35 13.71
N ASP A 192 -6.65 -13.37 14.07
CA ASP A 192 -5.91 -13.36 15.33
C ASP A 192 -5.65 -11.93 15.82
N SER A 193 -6.34 -11.54 16.90
CA SER A 193 -6.24 -10.19 17.48
C SER A 193 -4.89 -9.91 18.15
N LEU A 194 -4.23 -10.93 18.69
CA LEU A 194 -2.91 -10.80 19.31
C LEU A 194 -1.85 -10.54 18.24
N ILE A 195 -1.86 -11.34 17.17
CA ILE A 195 -0.94 -11.19 16.04
C ILE A 195 -1.22 -9.87 15.29
N ARG A 196 -2.50 -9.50 15.09
CA ARG A 196 -2.88 -8.19 14.53
C ARG A 196 -2.28 -7.05 15.35
N ARG A 197 -2.39 -7.10 16.67
CA ARG A 197 -1.84 -6.08 17.57
C ARG A 197 -0.32 -6.01 17.52
N GLN A 198 0.36 -7.16 17.44
CA GLN A 198 1.83 -7.21 17.33
C GLN A 198 2.31 -6.58 16.02
N ASN A 199 1.69 -6.94 14.88
CA ASN A 199 2.04 -6.39 13.58
C ASN A 199 1.64 -4.90 13.45
N SER A 200 0.52 -4.49 14.04
CA SER A 200 0.13 -3.08 14.10
C SER A 200 1.15 -2.25 14.88
N ASN A 201 1.60 -2.74 16.05
CA ASN A 201 2.65 -2.07 16.80
C ASN A 201 3.96 -2.00 16.01
N LEU A 202 4.33 -3.06 15.29
CA LEU A 202 5.51 -3.06 14.42
C LEU A 202 5.41 -1.95 13.36
N ILE A 203 4.30 -1.87 12.62
CA ILE A 203 4.11 -0.85 11.58
C ILE A 203 4.10 0.57 12.16
N VAL A 204 3.43 0.80 13.30
CA VAL A 204 3.45 2.08 14.03
C VAL A 204 4.89 2.50 14.39
N CYS A 205 5.79 1.55 14.61
CA CYS A 205 7.19 1.86 14.88
C CYS A 205 8.03 2.14 13.63
N LEU A 206 7.60 1.66 12.47
CA LEU A 206 8.33 1.80 11.20
C LEU A 206 7.86 3.01 10.38
N ALA A 207 6.62 3.46 10.55
CA ALA A 207 6.03 4.52 9.75
C ALA A 207 5.92 5.86 10.49
N ASP A 208 5.89 6.95 9.74
CA ASP A 208 5.53 8.30 10.21
C ASP A 208 4.06 8.63 9.92
N TRP A 209 3.49 8.00 8.90
CA TRP A 209 2.08 8.10 8.52
C TRP A 209 1.49 6.72 8.21
N ILE A 210 0.21 6.53 8.53
CA ILE A 210 -0.53 5.30 8.24
C ILE A 210 -1.75 5.64 7.38
N ILE A 211 -1.94 4.86 6.32
CA ILE A 211 -3.12 4.83 5.48
C ILE A 211 -3.91 3.56 5.86
N PRO A 212 -4.99 3.69 6.65
CA PRO A 212 -5.74 2.55 7.17
C PRO A 212 -6.70 1.96 6.13
N GLY A 213 -7.25 0.77 6.40
CA GLY A 213 -8.19 0.09 5.49
C GLY A 213 -9.49 0.86 5.25
N HIS A 214 -10.04 1.50 6.29
CA HIS A 214 -11.39 2.09 6.28
C HIS A 214 -11.44 3.49 6.92
N GLY A 215 -10.43 4.33 6.69
CA GLY A 215 -10.43 5.69 7.24
C GLY A 215 -9.42 6.65 6.61
N GLN A 216 -9.39 7.86 7.13
CA GLN A 216 -8.44 8.90 6.72
C GLN A 216 -6.99 8.51 7.09
N PRO A 217 -5.99 8.86 6.28
CA PRO A 217 -4.60 8.77 6.70
C PRO A 217 -4.33 9.61 7.94
N PHE A 218 -3.47 9.12 8.82
CA PHE A 218 -3.14 9.81 10.06
C PHE A 218 -1.65 9.75 10.36
N ARG A 219 -1.17 10.78 11.07
CA ARG A 219 0.22 10.88 11.49
C ARG A 219 0.45 10.03 12.73
N VAL A 220 1.58 9.31 12.75
CA VAL A 220 2.00 8.54 13.92
C VAL A 220 2.51 9.48 15.01
N LEU A 221 1.71 9.68 16.05
CA LEU A 221 2.04 10.55 17.18
C LEU A 221 3.02 9.88 18.16
N PRO A 222 3.79 10.65 18.95
CA PRO A 222 4.68 10.11 19.98
C PRO A 222 3.98 9.16 20.97
N LEU A 223 2.73 9.46 21.34
CA LEU A 223 1.92 8.59 22.19
C LEU A 223 1.69 7.22 21.56
N TYR A 224 1.47 7.15 20.24
CA TYR A 224 1.27 5.88 19.53
C TYR A 224 2.54 5.04 19.56
N ARG A 225 3.70 5.68 19.36
CA ARG A 225 5.02 5.02 19.43
C ARG A 225 5.35 4.52 20.84
N GLN A 226 5.08 5.34 21.87
CA GLN A 226 5.27 4.95 23.27
C GLN A 226 4.41 3.74 23.60
N ARG A 227 3.13 3.80 23.25
CA ARG A 227 2.18 2.70 23.42
C ARG A 227 2.68 1.45 22.70
N ALA A 228 3.04 1.54 21.42
CA ALA A 228 3.55 0.43 20.62
C ALA A 228 4.86 -0.17 21.18
N GLY A 229 5.56 0.54 22.07
CA GLY A 229 6.80 0.08 22.67
C GLY A 229 7.98 0.15 21.70
N CYS A 230 8.00 1.16 20.83
CA CYS A 230 8.95 1.23 19.71
C CYS A 230 10.42 1.23 20.13
N THR A 231 10.76 1.87 21.26
CA THR A 231 12.13 1.85 21.78
C THR A 231 12.63 0.42 21.99
N ARG A 232 11.78 -0.46 22.54
CA ARG A 232 12.12 -1.87 22.78
C ARG A 232 12.13 -2.68 21.48
N LEU A 233 11.12 -2.50 20.63
CA LEU A 233 10.98 -3.26 19.38
C LEU A 233 12.12 -2.98 18.40
N LEU A 234 12.46 -1.71 18.20
CA LEU A 234 13.55 -1.32 17.29
C LEU A 234 14.92 -1.74 17.83
N ALA A 235 15.13 -1.72 19.15
CA ALA A 235 16.36 -2.21 19.77
C ALA A 235 16.53 -3.73 19.60
N GLN A 236 15.45 -4.51 19.75
CA GLN A 236 15.47 -5.95 19.48
C GLN A 236 15.81 -6.24 18.02
N ARG A 237 15.23 -5.49 17.07
CA ARG A 237 15.52 -5.69 15.64
C ARG A 237 16.97 -5.37 15.28
N LYS A 238 17.59 -4.33 15.85
CA LYS A 238 19.04 -4.06 15.66
C LYS A 238 19.92 -5.22 16.17
N LYS A 239 19.47 -5.95 17.18
CA LYS A 239 20.17 -7.11 17.74
C LYS A 239 20.04 -8.37 16.87
N PHE A 240 18.89 -8.55 16.20
CA PHE A 240 18.60 -9.76 15.39
C PHE A 240 18.77 -9.56 13.87
N GLY A 241 18.79 -8.33 13.36
CA GLY A 241 18.99 -8.00 11.94
C GLY A 241 20.44 -7.97 11.48
N LYS A 242 21.35 -8.62 12.23
CA LYS A 242 22.77 -8.82 11.87
C LYS A 242 23.09 -10.28 11.46
N MET A 243 22.07 -11.09 11.17
CA MET A 243 22.24 -12.43 10.59
C MET A 243 21.77 -12.43 9.14
#